data_AF-A0A7V5I331-F1
#
_entry.id   AF-A0A7V5I331-F1
#
_cell.length_a   1.000
_cell.length_b   1.000
_cell.length_c   1.000
_cell.angle_alpha   90.00
_cell.angle_beta   90.00
_cell.angle_gamma   90.00
#
_symmetry.space_group_name_H-M   'P 1'
#
loop_
_entity.id
_entity.type
_entity.pdbx_description
1 polymer ?
#
loop_
_entity_poly.entity_id
_entity_poly.type
_entity_poly.pdbx_seq_one_letter_code
_entity_poly.pdbx_strand_id
1 'polypeptide(L)'
;MLALDRWLQETPILLEGASPDLKRQRLRRSLLWALLSLVASHLLCYLDVPAFLEIAEHQLKAPVLFLREHRARSVSSTALVRLDHSDVRAALISIILAPILWNGLARLEYHYRLWTRMTRGRSVFAHRLFSHFIIACSTIREYCIHRAVRTSSVWSLTHLHHGAEIARVLRFWGAFLYATGAVLSLSGFWRLRLYTYMPEYFGLFCSEMVSSFPFNVFSDPMYLGSALMHFGYALWCRSSTGLVLAVVLSLVYWVAARLIEEPFMYKLYAEEFRRRGMEQQREHLEHSVDIIRSTTACVKMASVHASKKCT
;
A
#
# COMPACT_ATOMS: atom_id res chain seq x y z
N MET A 1 -1.97 0.03 -32.88
CA MET A 1 -1.11 1.06 -32.24
C MET A 1 -1.82 2.41 -32.08
N LEU A 2 -2.53 2.96 -33.08
CA LEU A 2 -3.24 4.25 -32.96
C LEU A 2 -4.33 4.33 -31.87
N ALA A 3 -5.04 3.22 -31.59
CA ALA A 3 -6.02 3.17 -30.50
C ALA A 3 -5.35 3.13 -29.11
N LEU A 4 -4.17 2.52 -29.00
CA LEU A 4 -3.35 2.53 -27.78
C LEU A 4 -2.75 3.93 -27.56
N ASP A 5 -2.28 4.59 -28.62
CA ASP A 5 -1.75 5.96 -28.54
C ASP A 5 -2.84 6.98 -28.17
N ARG A 6 -4.08 6.82 -28.69
CA ARG A 6 -5.26 7.59 -28.23
C ARG A 6 -5.65 7.27 -26.79
N TRP A 7 -5.58 5.99 -26.40
CA TRP A 7 -5.80 5.55 -25.02
C TRP A 7 -4.75 6.13 -24.05
N LEU A 8 -3.54 6.40 -24.54
CA LEU A 8 -2.40 6.97 -23.79
C LEU A 8 -2.45 8.49 -23.64
N GLN A 9 -3.08 9.23 -24.56
CA GLN A 9 -3.03 10.69 -24.61
C GLN A 9 -4.17 11.44 -23.91
N GLU A 10 -5.34 10.82 -23.68
CA GLU A 10 -6.45 11.55 -23.04
C GLU A 10 -6.24 11.75 -21.53
N THR A 11 -5.95 13.00 -21.18
CA THR A 11 -5.85 13.56 -19.83
C THR A 11 -7.23 13.62 -19.14
N PRO A 12 -7.30 13.51 -17.80
CA PRO A 12 -8.45 13.88 -17.00
C PRO A 12 -8.10 15.15 -16.22
N ILE A 13 -8.28 16.31 -16.84
CA ILE A 13 -8.58 17.53 -16.10
C ILE A 13 -9.87 18.05 -16.74
N LEU A 14 -10.89 18.20 -15.90
CA LEU A 14 -12.25 18.67 -16.19
C LEU A 14 -13.20 17.59 -16.75
N LEU A 15 -14.03 17.04 -15.84
CA LEU A 15 -15.35 16.50 -16.19
C LEU A 15 -16.38 17.64 -16.39
N GLU A 16 -15.98 18.89 -16.22
CA GLU A 16 -16.77 20.04 -16.63
C GLU A 16 -16.76 20.12 -18.16
N GLY A 17 -17.94 20.01 -18.77
CA GLY A 17 -18.12 20.07 -20.23
C GLY A 17 -18.10 18.75 -21.01
N ALA A 18 -17.72 17.61 -20.40
CA ALA A 18 -17.68 16.32 -21.09
C ALA A 18 -19.08 15.70 -21.27
N SER A 19 -19.35 15.08 -22.44
CA SER A 19 -20.62 14.39 -22.69
C SER A 19 -20.87 13.24 -21.70
N PRO A 20 -22.13 12.94 -21.33
CA PRO A 20 -22.46 11.89 -20.36
C PRO A 20 -21.84 10.53 -20.67
N ASP A 21 -21.75 10.18 -21.95
CA ASP A 21 -21.15 8.92 -22.41
C ASP A 21 -19.63 8.88 -22.22
N LEU A 22 -18.95 10.00 -22.48
CA LEU A 22 -17.51 10.11 -22.24
C LEU A 22 -17.20 10.03 -20.73
N LYS A 23 -18.06 10.62 -19.89
CA LYS A 23 -17.98 10.48 -18.42
C LYS A 23 -18.13 9.02 -18.01
N ARG A 24 -19.14 8.30 -18.52
CA ARG A 24 -19.41 6.89 -18.21
C ARG A 24 -18.28 5.97 -18.70
N GLN A 25 -17.72 6.23 -19.88
CA GLN A 25 -16.61 5.45 -20.44
C GLN A 25 -15.32 5.67 -19.64
N ARG A 26 -15.02 6.91 -19.24
CA ARG A 26 -13.87 7.23 -18.38
C ARG A 26 -14.02 6.65 -16.98
N LEU A 27 -15.24 6.65 -16.44
CA LEU A 27 -15.57 6.01 -15.16
C LEU A 27 -15.30 4.50 -15.19
N ARG A 28 -15.74 3.79 -16.24
CA ARG A 28 -15.44 2.37 -16.44
C ARG A 28 -13.94 2.08 -16.54
N ARG A 29 -13.19 2.91 -17.26
CA ARG A 29 -11.73 2.76 -17.37
C ARG A 29 -11.02 3.00 -16.03
N SER A 30 -11.52 3.94 -15.24
CA SER A 30 -11.03 4.16 -13.87
C SER A 30 -11.33 2.98 -12.94
N LEU A 31 -12.51 2.36 -13.06
CA LEU A 31 -12.86 1.14 -12.31
C LEU A 31 -11.87 0.04 -12.68
N LEU A 32 -11.69 -0.17 -13.98
CA LEU A 32 -10.80 -1.20 -14.47
C LEU A 32 -9.37 -0.96 -14.01
N TRP A 33 -8.88 0.28 -14.01
CA TRP A 33 -7.55 0.60 -13.51
C TRP A 33 -7.39 0.41 -12.00
N ALA A 34 -8.38 0.83 -11.20
CA ALA A 34 -8.38 0.63 -9.76
C ALA A 34 -8.42 -0.86 -9.41
N LEU A 35 -9.28 -1.61 -10.09
CA LEU A 35 -9.35 -3.07 -9.98
C LEU A 35 -8.05 -3.70 -10.43
N LEU A 36 -7.50 -3.36 -11.59
CA LEU A 36 -6.22 -3.91 -12.04
C LEU A 36 -5.06 -3.55 -11.11
N SER A 37 -5.03 -2.36 -10.53
CA SER A 37 -3.97 -1.96 -9.60
C SER A 37 -4.06 -2.74 -8.29
N LEU A 38 -5.27 -2.87 -7.74
CA LEU A 38 -5.52 -3.66 -6.52
C LEU A 38 -5.31 -5.16 -6.79
N VAL A 39 -5.89 -5.67 -7.87
CA VAL A 39 -5.81 -7.06 -8.30
C VAL A 39 -4.40 -7.41 -8.72
N ALA A 40 -3.60 -6.55 -9.34
CA ALA A 40 -2.20 -6.84 -9.65
C ALA A 40 -1.31 -6.77 -8.41
N SER A 41 -1.52 -5.79 -7.54
CA SER A 41 -0.75 -5.65 -6.28
C SER A 41 -1.08 -6.77 -5.30
N HIS A 42 -2.30 -7.32 -5.35
CA HIS A 42 -2.77 -8.42 -4.50
C HIS A 42 -3.17 -9.66 -5.32
N LEU A 43 -2.60 -9.83 -6.53
CA LEU A 43 -2.95 -10.93 -7.45
C LEU A 43 -2.65 -12.27 -6.81
N LEU A 44 -1.63 -12.29 -5.95
CA LEU A 44 -1.25 -13.43 -5.15
C LEU A 44 -2.22 -13.72 -4.02
N CYS A 45 -2.97 -12.74 -3.49
CA CYS A 45 -4.09 -13.00 -2.59
C CYS A 45 -5.26 -13.67 -3.31
N TYR A 46 -5.52 -13.31 -4.58
CA TYR A 46 -6.64 -13.84 -5.36
C TYR A 46 -6.32 -15.19 -6.02
N LEU A 47 -5.09 -15.41 -6.48
CA LEU A 47 -4.61 -16.72 -6.94
C LEU A 47 -4.47 -17.72 -5.78
N ASP A 48 -4.44 -17.24 -4.53
CA ASP A 48 -4.61 -18.04 -3.32
C ASP A 48 -6.05 -18.06 -2.79
N VAL A 49 -7.08 -17.55 -3.47
CA VAL A 49 -8.47 -17.83 -3.09
C VAL A 49 -8.73 -19.35 -3.02
N PRO A 50 -8.20 -20.19 -3.93
CA PRO A 50 -8.24 -21.65 -3.78
C PRO A 50 -7.50 -22.13 -2.53
N ALA A 51 -6.36 -21.56 -2.15
CA ALA A 51 -5.64 -21.93 -0.92
C ALA A 51 -6.34 -21.38 0.35
N PHE A 52 -7.01 -20.24 0.26
CA PHE A 52 -7.80 -19.61 1.31
C PHE A 52 -9.08 -20.42 1.56
N LEU A 53 -9.71 -20.91 0.50
CA LEU A 53 -10.84 -21.84 0.50
C LEU A 53 -10.40 -23.26 0.86
N GLU A 54 -9.25 -23.76 0.40
CA GLU A 54 -8.69 -25.06 0.78
C GLU A 54 -8.26 -25.06 2.25
N ILE A 55 -7.61 -24.01 2.77
CA ILE A 55 -7.32 -23.91 4.21
C ILE A 55 -8.63 -23.86 5.00
N ALA A 56 -9.66 -23.17 4.49
CA ALA A 56 -10.98 -23.18 5.13
C ALA A 56 -11.66 -24.56 5.06
N GLU A 57 -11.55 -25.27 3.93
CA GLU A 57 -12.25 -26.53 3.63
C GLU A 57 -11.54 -27.75 4.22
N HIS A 58 -10.21 -27.82 4.10
CA HIS A 58 -9.34 -28.86 4.62
C HIS A 58 -9.25 -28.83 6.17
N GLN A 59 -9.56 -27.68 6.80
CA GLN A 59 -9.63 -27.52 8.25
C GLN A 59 -11.06 -27.59 8.81
N LEU A 60 -12.10 -27.33 8.00
CA LEU A 60 -13.49 -27.70 8.35
C LEU A 60 -13.68 -29.24 8.33
N LYS A 61 -12.97 -29.94 7.44
CA LYS A 61 -13.12 -31.39 7.21
C LYS A 61 -12.18 -32.30 8.00
N ALA A 62 -11.24 -31.78 8.79
CA ALA A 62 -10.22 -32.63 9.43
C ALA A 62 -10.23 -32.58 10.97
N PRO A 63 -10.83 -33.59 11.65
CA PRO A 63 -10.57 -33.82 13.07
C PRO A 63 -9.36 -34.74 13.33
N VAL A 64 -8.75 -35.42 12.34
CA VAL A 64 -7.84 -36.55 12.65
C VAL A 64 -6.52 -36.61 11.85
N LEU A 65 -6.43 -36.05 10.64
CA LEU A 65 -5.23 -36.23 9.80
C LEU A 65 -4.03 -35.31 10.15
N PHE A 66 -4.26 -34.21 10.88
CA PHE A 66 -3.21 -33.25 11.24
C PHE A 66 -2.26 -33.75 12.34
N LEU A 67 -2.60 -34.84 13.02
CA LEU A 67 -1.79 -35.44 14.09
C LEU A 67 -0.61 -36.28 13.57
N ARG A 68 -0.60 -36.65 12.28
CA ARG A 68 0.44 -37.56 11.74
C ARG A 68 1.68 -36.82 11.21
N GLU A 69 1.53 -35.63 10.65
CA GLU A 69 2.68 -34.85 10.13
C GLU A 69 3.41 -34.03 11.21
N HIS A 70 2.73 -33.64 12.29
CA HIS A 70 3.35 -32.86 13.37
C HIS A 70 4.28 -33.66 14.29
N ARG A 71 4.27 -35.01 14.22
CA ARG A 71 5.21 -35.84 14.98
C ARG A 71 6.64 -35.79 14.40
N ALA A 72 6.83 -35.30 13.17
CA ALA A 72 8.14 -35.27 12.51
C ALA A 72 8.92 -33.94 12.64
N ARG A 73 8.36 -32.90 13.26
CA ARG A 73 9.07 -31.63 13.52
C ARG A 73 8.99 -31.23 14.99
N SER A 74 9.60 -32.07 15.83
CA SER A 74 10.13 -31.63 17.11
C SER A 74 11.27 -30.64 16.85
N VAL A 75 10.95 -29.35 16.80
CA VAL A 75 11.96 -28.29 16.80
C VAL A 75 11.78 -27.45 18.05
N SER A 76 12.59 -27.79 19.05
CA SER A 76 12.96 -26.93 20.17
C SER A 76 13.36 -25.54 19.66
N SER A 77 12.66 -24.48 20.09
CA SER A 77 13.19 -23.13 20.30
C SER A 77 12.08 -22.16 20.71
N THR A 78 12.30 -21.51 21.85
CA THR A 78 11.50 -20.50 22.56
C THR A 78 11.32 -19.15 21.83
N ALA A 79 11.65 -19.04 20.54
CA ALA A 79 11.56 -17.78 19.81
C ALA A 79 10.18 -17.64 19.12
N LEU A 80 9.35 -16.72 19.62
CA LEU A 80 8.02 -16.38 19.07
C LEU A 80 8.07 -15.90 17.61
N VAL A 81 9.24 -15.46 17.12
CA VAL A 81 9.50 -14.99 15.75
C VAL A 81 10.89 -15.42 15.31
N ARG A 82 11.01 -16.07 14.15
CA ARG A 82 12.31 -16.43 13.55
C ARG A 82 12.70 -15.41 12.49
N LEU A 83 13.31 -14.31 12.92
CA LEU A 83 13.75 -13.22 12.04
C LEU A 83 14.91 -13.61 11.09
N ASP A 84 15.64 -14.68 11.42
CA ASP A 84 16.82 -15.13 10.64
C ASP A 84 16.46 -15.92 9.36
N HIS A 85 15.18 -16.24 9.16
CA HIS A 85 14.74 -16.97 7.97
C HIS A 85 14.96 -16.12 6.70
N SER A 86 15.53 -16.72 5.65
CA SER A 86 15.85 -16.03 4.38
C SER A 86 14.64 -15.33 3.77
N ASP A 87 13.46 -15.96 3.82
CA ASP A 87 12.21 -15.37 3.34
C ASP A 87 11.76 -14.15 4.17
N VAL A 88 11.96 -14.18 5.50
CA VAL A 88 11.62 -13.05 6.38
C VAL A 88 12.53 -11.87 6.10
N ARG A 89 13.83 -12.13 5.89
CA ARG A 89 14.78 -11.11 5.44
C ARG A 89 14.40 -10.53 4.07
N ALA A 90 14.02 -11.36 3.11
CA ALA A 90 13.56 -10.91 1.80
C ALA A 90 12.30 -10.03 1.92
N ALA A 91 11.33 -10.42 2.75
CA ALA A 91 10.15 -9.61 3.05
C ALA A 91 10.53 -8.25 3.65
N LEU A 92 11.36 -8.22 4.70
CA LEU A 92 11.82 -6.97 5.33
C LEU A 92 12.54 -6.05 4.33
N ILE A 93 13.45 -6.59 3.52
CA ILE A 93 14.15 -5.83 2.49
C ILE A 93 13.13 -5.25 1.50
N SER A 94 12.21 -6.06 1.00
CA SER A 94 11.19 -5.60 0.05
C SER A 94 10.26 -4.54 0.63
N ILE A 95 9.92 -4.61 1.93
CA ILE A 95 9.08 -3.62 2.62
C ILE A 95 9.80 -2.27 2.67
N ILE A 96 11.07 -2.25 3.09
CA ILE A 96 11.85 -1.03 3.28
C ILE A 96 12.27 -0.42 1.94
N LEU A 97 12.72 -1.26 1.02
CA LEU A 97 13.28 -0.82 -0.25
C LEU A 97 12.22 -0.21 -1.16
N ALA A 98 10.97 -0.69 -1.10
CA ALA A 98 9.97 -0.27 -2.06
C ALA A 98 9.66 1.24 -1.96
N PRO A 99 9.35 1.83 -0.79
CA PRO A 99 9.21 3.28 -0.63
C PRO A 99 10.42 4.10 -1.02
N ILE A 100 11.62 3.59 -0.74
CA ILE A 100 12.86 4.26 -1.14
C ILE A 100 12.97 4.32 -2.66
N LEU A 101 12.68 3.20 -3.34
CA LEU A 101 12.77 3.10 -4.79
C LEU A 101 11.78 4.04 -5.49
N TRP A 102 10.48 3.98 -5.16
CA TRP A 102 9.51 4.81 -5.88
C TRP A 102 9.63 6.28 -5.52
N ASN A 103 9.91 6.66 -4.25
CA ASN A 103 10.16 8.06 -3.91
C ASN A 103 11.44 8.58 -4.58
N GLY A 104 12.51 7.77 -4.61
CA GLY A 104 13.76 8.12 -5.25
C GLY A 104 13.59 8.35 -6.76
N LEU A 105 12.95 7.39 -7.44
CA LEU A 105 12.68 7.48 -8.88
C LEU A 105 11.70 8.63 -9.23
N ALA A 106 10.72 8.90 -8.38
CA ALA A 106 9.85 10.08 -8.53
C ALA A 106 10.67 11.37 -8.42
N ARG A 107 11.55 11.51 -7.40
CA ARG A 107 12.43 12.68 -7.26
C ARG A 107 13.41 12.84 -8.43
N LEU A 108 13.91 11.73 -8.98
CA LEU A 108 14.73 11.75 -10.19
C LEU A 108 13.93 12.21 -11.41
N GLU A 109 12.64 11.84 -11.52
CA GLU A 109 11.75 12.42 -12.53
C GLU A 109 11.60 13.93 -12.35
N TYR A 110 11.36 14.40 -11.13
CA TYR A 110 11.20 15.83 -10.87
C TYR A 110 12.44 16.65 -11.25
N HIS A 111 13.64 16.20 -10.85
CA HIS A 111 14.88 16.95 -11.10
C HIS A 111 15.47 16.73 -12.50
N TYR A 112 15.41 15.50 -13.03
CA TYR A 112 16.13 15.11 -14.25
C TYR A 112 15.22 14.63 -15.38
N ARG A 113 13.90 14.52 -15.16
CA ARG A 113 12.92 14.05 -16.15
C ARG A 113 13.28 12.67 -16.73
N LEU A 114 13.81 11.77 -15.89
CA LEU A 114 14.33 10.46 -16.29
C LEU A 114 13.34 9.67 -17.17
N TRP A 115 12.12 9.45 -16.68
CA TRP A 115 11.08 8.69 -17.37
C TRP A 115 10.52 9.49 -18.55
N THR A 116 10.33 10.80 -18.40
CA THR A 116 9.85 11.66 -19.49
C THR A 116 10.84 11.67 -20.66
N ARG A 117 12.15 11.65 -20.40
CA ARG A 117 13.19 11.56 -21.46
C ARG A 117 13.15 10.22 -22.17
N MET A 118 13.01 9.11 -21.43
CA MET A 118 12.87 7.77 -22.03
C MET A 118 11.64 7.67 -22.95
N THR A 119 10.58 8.40 -22.65
CA THR A 119 9.34 8.42 -23.43
C THR A 119 9.27 9.54 -24.48
N ARG A 120 10.41 10.16 -24.84
CA ARG A 120 10.50 11.25 -25.82
C ARG A 120 9.61 12.46 -25.49
N GLY A 121 9.54 12.85 -24.21
CA GLY A 121 8.81 14.03 -23.75
C GLY A 121 7.34 13.79 -23.36
N ARG A 122 6.83 12.56 -23.49
CA ARG A 122 5.41 12.24 -23.22
C ARG A 122 5.17 11.97 -21.73
N SER A 123 5.00 13.02 -20.93
CA SER A 123 4.85 12.94 -19.46
C SER A 123 3.74 12.00 -18.97
N VAL A 124 2.58 11.98 -19.64
CA VAL A 124 1.46 11.07 -19.29
C VAL A 124 1.85 9.61 -19.53
N PHE A 125 2.54 9.32 -20.62
CA PHE A 125 3.01 7.96 -20.91
C PHE A 125 4.11 7.53 -19.92
N ALA A 126 5.01 8.46 -19.58
CA ALA A 126 6.04 8.27 -18.57
C ALA A 126 5.44 7.93 -17.20
N HIS A 127 4.46 8.70 -16.75
CA HIS A 127 3.77 8.46 -15.48
C HIS A 127 3.06 7.10 -15.46
N ARG A 128 2.44 6.69 -16.58
CA ARG A 128 1.82 5.36 -16.67
C ARG A 128 2.86 4.26 -16.58
N LEU A 129 3.98 4.37 -17.28
CA LEU A 129 5.06 3.37 -17.19
C LEU A 129 5.59 3.27 -15.75
N PHE A 130 5.77 4.41 -15.09
CA PHE A 130 6.16 4.47 -13.69
C PHE A 130 5.12 3.84 -12.75
N SER A 131 3.84 4.06 -13.00
CA SER A 131 2.75 3.42 -12.25
C SER A 131 2.80 1.89 -12.36
N HIS A 132 3.02 1.35 -13.56
CA HIS A 132 3.16 -0.10 -13.76
C HIS A 132 4.41 -0.65 -13.06
N PHE A 133 5.50 0.12 -13.05
CA PHE A 133 6.70 -0.23 -12.31
C PHE A 133 6.43 -0.34 -10.81
N ILE A 134 5.72 0.64 -10.21
CA ILE A 134 5.36 0.59 -8.78
C ILE A 134 4.45 -0.60 -8.47
N ILE A 135 3.46 -0.88 -9.33
CA ILE A 135 2.59 -2.05 -9.19
C ILE A 135 3.44 -3.33 -9.19
N ALA A 136 4.36 -3.48 -10.15
CA ALA A 136 5.23 -4.66 -10.22
C ALA A 136 6.11 -4.82 -8.97
N CYS A 137 6.74 -3.74 -8.50
CA CYS A 137 7.51 -3.76 -7.25
C CYS A 137 6.64 -4.12 -6.04
N SER A 138 5.39 -3.63 -5.99
CA SER A 138 4.44 -3.98 -4.95
C SER A 138 4.06 -5.45 -5.03
N THR A 139 3.75 -6.00 -6.20
CA THR A 139 3.49 -7.44 -6.36
C THR A 139 4.65 -8.32 -5.86
N ILE A 140 5.90 -7.93 -6.12
CA ILE A 140 7.09 -8.64 -5.63
C ILE A 140 7.18 -8.58 -4.10
N ARG A 141 6.97 -7.40 -3.49
CA ARG A 141 6.94 -7.25 -2.03
C ARG A 141 5.87 -8.15 -1.41
N GLU A 142 4.68 -8.15 -1.98
CA GLU A 142 3.54 -8.94 -1.50
C GLU A 142 3.86 -10.44 -1.58
N TYR A 143 4.50 -10.89 -2.67
CA TYR A 143 5.03 -12.25 -2.79
C TYR A 143 5.99 -12.61 -1.64
N CYS A 144 6.98 -11.74 -1.38
CA CYS A 144 7.96 -11.97 -0.33
C CYS A 144 7.31 -12.06 1.06
N ILE A 145 6.37 -11.16 1.37
CA ILE A 145 5.64 -11.18 2.64
C ILE A 145 4.81 -12.45 2.78
N HIS A 146 4.04 -12.82 1.75
CA HIS A 146 3.20 -14.01 1.78
C HIS A 146 4.01 -15.28 1.98
N ARG A 147 5.13 -15.39 1.26
CA ARG A 147 6.06 -16.51 1.38
C ARG A 147 6.66 -16.57 2.79
N ALA A 148 7.12 -15.44 3.33
CA ALA A 148 7.63 -15.35 4.69
C ALA A 148 6.58 -15.78 5.73
N VAL A 149 5.34 -15.32 5.59
CA VAL A 149 4.23 -15.71 6.48
C VAL A 149 4.02 -17.22 6.48
N ARG A 150 4.07 -17.87 5.31
CA ARG A 150 3.86 -19.32 5.18
C ARG A 150 5.01 -20.14 5.75
N THR A 151 6.25 -19.76 5.44
CA THR A 151 7.43 -20.55 5.81
C THR A 151 7.84 -20.37 7.27
N SER A 152 7.48 -19.25 7.89
CA SER A 152 7.87 -18.91 9.26
C SER A 152 6.72 -18.91 10.28
N SER A 153 5.47 -19.22 9.90
CA SER A 153 4.33 -19.16 10.84
C SER A 153 4.41 -20.22 11.93
N VAL A 154 4.47 -19.77 13.18
CA VAL A 154 4.47 -20.61 14.38
C VAL A 154 3.52 -20.01 15.42
N TRP A 155 2.20 -20.12 15.21
CA TRP A 155 1.26 -20.20 16.33
C TRP A 155 0.56 -21.55 16.32
N SER A 156 1.15 -22.49 17.06
CA SER A 156 0.48 -23.75 17.37
C SER A 156 -0.49 -23.52 18.54
N LEU A 157 -1.66 -22.94 18.27
CA LEU A 157 -2.74 -22.82 19.27
C LEU A 157 -3.39 -24.19 19.61
N THR A 158 -2.97 -25.28 18.98
CA THR A 158 -3.54 -26.63 19.14
C THR A 158 -3.40 -27.18 20.56
N HIS A 159 -2.45 -26.68 21.34
CA HIS A 159 -2.24 -27.11 22.74
C HIS A 159 -3.08 -26.33 23.76
N LEU A 160 -3.81 -25.30 23.34
CA LEU A 160 -4.65 -24.51 24.23
C LEU A 160 -6.05 -25.11 24.31
N HIS A 161 -6.60 -25.23 25.53
CA HIS A 161 -7.95 -25.75 25.78
C HIS A 161 -9.05 -25.03 24.96
N HIS A 162 -8.83 -23.77 24.56
CA HIS A 162 -9.73 -22.95 23.74
C HIS A 162 -9.15 -22.62 22.35
N GLY A 163 -8.18 -23.40 21.87
CA GLY A 163 -7.44 -23.11 20.64
C GLY A 163 -8.31 -22.99 19.39
N ALA A 164 -9.37 -23.80 19.30
CA ALA A 164 -10.32 -23.76 18.18
C ALA A 164 -11.16 -22.46 18.18
N GLU A 165 -11.64 -22.02 19.33
CA GLU A 165 -12.39 -20.76 19.48
C GLU A 165 -11.54 -19.56 19.14
N ILE A 166 -10.32 -19.50 19.70
CA ILE A 166 -9.38 -18.41 19.43
C ILE A 166 -9.04 -18.36 17.94
N ALA A 167 -8.82 -19.50 17.30
CA ALA A 167 -8.55 -19.55 15.87
C ALA A 167 -9.74 -19.04 15.03
N ARG A 168 -10.99 -19.31 15.43
CA ARG A 168 -12.18 -18.76 14.76
C ARG A 168 -12.26 -17.24 14.91
N VAL A 169 -12.05 -16.73 16.12
CA VAL A 169 -12.05 -15.28 16.40
C VAL A 169 -10.96 -14.57 15.59
N LEU A 170 -9.74 -15.11 15.56
CA LEU A 170 -8.63 -14.54 14.78
C LEU A 170 -8.93 -14.50 13.28
N ARG A 171 -9.55 -15.56 12.72
CA ARG A 171 -9.95 -15.58 11.31
C ARG A 171 -11.05 -14.56 11.01
N PHE A 172 -12.05 -14.44 11.87
CA PHE A 172 -13.11 -13.45 11.71
C PHE A 172 -12.53 -12.04 11.65
N TRP A 173 -11.70 -11.65 12.62
CA TRP A 173 -11.04 -10.36 12.64
C TRP A 173 -10.06 -10.20 11.48
N GLY A 174 -9.37 -11.27 11.09
CA GLY A 174 -8.49 -11.28 9.92
C GLY A 174 -9.23 -10.92 8.63
N ALA A 175 -10.35 -11.58 8.36
CA ALA A 175 -11.20 -11.29 7.20
C ALA A 175 -11.81 -9.89 7.26
N PHE A 176 -12.27 -9.46 8.43
CA PHE A 176 -12.82 -8.13 8.64
C PHE A 176 -11.79 -7.03 8.30
N LEU A 177 -10.59 -7.09 8.90
CA LEU A 177 -9.53 -6.12 8.63
C LEU A 177 -9.11 -6.13 7.16
N TYR A 178 -9.01 -7.31 6.55
CA TYR A 178 -8.66 -7.43 5.13
C TYR A 178 -9.71 -6.76 4.24
N ALA A 179 -11.00 -7.05 4.47
CA ALA A 179 -12.09 -6.46 3.72
C ALA A 179 -12.16 -4.94 3.89
N THR A 180 -12.04 -4.44 5.12
CA THR A 180 -11.98 -3.00 5.40
C THR A 180 -10.80 -2.34 4.69
N GLY A 181 -9.62 -2.95 4.75
CA GLY A 181 -8.42 -2.45 4.09
C GLY A 181 -8.58 -2.41 2.57
N ALA A 182 -9.15 -3.46 1.97
CA ALA A 182 -9.43 -3.51 0.54
C ALA A 182 -10.43 -2.43 0.11
N VAL A 183 -11.50 -2.21 0.88
CA VAL A 183 -12.49 -1.15 0.60
C VAL A 183 -11.84 0.23 0.66
N LEU A 184 -11.01 0.51 1.67
CA LEU A 184 -10.30 1.79 1.80
C LEU A 184 -9.34 2.03 0.63
N SER A 185 -8.49 1.04 0.31
CA SER A 185 -7.56 1.12 -0.81
C SER A 185 -8.29 1.30 -2.14
N LEU A 186 -9.31 0.48 -2.42
CA LEU A 186 -10.07 0.56 -3.66
C LEU A 186 -10.79 1.91 -3.80
N SER A 187 -11.36 2.43 -2.71
CA SER A 187 -12.00 3.74 -2.70
C SER A 187 -10.98 4.87 -2.93
N GLY A 188 -9.75 4.72 -2.43
CA GLY A 188 -8.64 5.64 -2.71
C GLY A 188 -8.25 5.64 -4.19
N PHE A 189 -7.93 4.46 -4.74
CA PHE A 189 -7.62 4.27 -6.17
C PHE A 189 -8.76 4.76 -7.07
N TRP A 190 -10.00 4.53 -6.66
CA TRP A 190 -11.18 4.97 -7.38
C TRP A 190 -11.23 6.49 -7.52
N ARG A 191 -10.86 7.21 -6.45
CA ARG A 191 -10.95 8.66 -6.42
C ARG A 191 -9.76 9.35 -7.10
N LEU A 192 -8.56 8.79 -6.98
CA LEU A 192 -7.34 9.26 -7.65
C LEU A 192 -7.20 8.77 -9.09
N ARG A 193 -7.88 7.69 -9.47
CA ARG A 193 -7.89 7.13 -10.83
C ARG A 193 -6.47 6.79 -11.34
N LEU A 194 -6.15 7.22 -12.55
CA LEU A 194 -4.84 7.08 -13.18
C LEU A 194 -3.75 7.96 -12.55
N TYR A 195 -4.04 8.73 -11.51
CA TYR A 195 -3.17 9.74 -10.87
C TYR A 195 -2.76 9.32 -9.46
N THR A 196 -2.66 8.01 -9.23
CA THR A 196 -2.46 7.46 -7.88
C THR A 196 -0.99 7.40 -7.46
N TYR A 197 -0.06 7.36 -8.41
CA TYR A 197 1.36 7.08 -8.15
C TYR A 197 2.26 8.31 -8.35
N MET A 198 2.02 9.34 -7.53
CA MET A 198 2.84 10.56 -7.48
C MET A 198 2.92 11.31 -8.84
N PRO A 199 1.79 11.59 -9.50
CA PRO A 199 1.75 12.23 -10.82
C PRO A 199 2.33 13.65 -10.85
N GLU A 200 2.35 14.35 -9.72
CA GLU A 200 2.85 15.71 -9.56
C GLU A 200 4.34 15.81 -9.94
N TYR A 201 5.13 14.74 -9.75
CA TYR A 201 6.54 14.69 -10.14
C TYR A 201 6.71 14.71 -11.67
N PHE A 202 5.69 14.28 -12.41
CA PHE A 202 5.64 14.33 -13.87
C PHE A 202 5.09 15.68 -14.38
N GLY A 203 4.71 16.58 -13.48
CA GLY A 203 4.05 17.85 -13.78
C GLY A 203 2.57 17.70 -14.06
N LEU A 204 1.95 16.60 -13.59
CA LEU A 204 0.54 16.36 -13.79
C LEU A 204 -0.21 16.53 -12.46
N PHE A 205 -1.03 17.57 -12.38
CA PHE A 205 -1.70 17.96 -11.15
C PHE A 205 -3.21 17.79 -11.24
N CYS A 206 -3.84 17.43 -10.14
CA CYS A 206 -5.29 17.53 -10.03
C CYS A 206 -5.75 19.01 -10.11
N SER A 207 -7.02 19.22 -10.46
CA SER A 207 -7.63 20.56 -10.43
C SER A 207 -7.77 21.08 -9.01
N GLU A 208 -8.04 20.18 -8.08
CA GLU A 208 -8.19 20.42 -6.64
C GLU A 208 -7.66 19.21 -5.88
N MET A 209 -7.33 19.40 -4.60
CA MET A 209 -7.03 18.29 -3.70
C MET A 209 -8.29 17.46 -3.48
N VAL A 210 -8.15 16.14 -3.56
CA VAL A 210 -9.28 15.24 -3.33
C VAL A 210 -9.70 15.30 -1.86
N SER A 211 -10.90 15.80 -1.61
CA SER A 211 -11.46 16.02 -0.26
C SER A 211 -12.69 15.18 0.05
N SER A 212 -13.03 14.20 -0.80
CA SER A 212 -14.14 13.27 -0.54
C SER A 212 -13.64 11.94 0.00
N PHE A 213 -14.55 11.08 0.47
CA PHE A 213 -14.22 9.74 0.92
C PHE A 213 -13.33 8.97 -0.07
N PRO A 214 -12.27 8.29 0.40
CA PRO A 214 -11.83 8.15 1.81
C PRO A 214 -10.91 9.27 2.33
N PHE A 215 -10.54 10.25 1.49
CA PHE A 215 -9.58 11.30 1.81
C PHE A 215 -10.11 12.38 2.77
N ASN A 216 -11.43 12.48 2.95
CA ASN A 216 -12.03 13.36 3.96
C ASN A 216 -11.86 12.85 5.40
N VAL A 217 -11.55 11.55 5.57
CA VAL A 217 -11.39 10.90 6.88
C VAL A 217 -9.92 10.55 7.14
N PHE A 218 -9.23 10.05 6.11
CA PHE A 218 -7.84 9.60 6.22
C PHE A 218 -6.95 10.37 5.24
N SER A 219 -5.79 10.83 5.69
CA SER A 219 -4.81 11.52 4.84
C SER A 219 -4.27 10.59 3.73
N ASP A 220 -4.00 9.35 4.11
CA ASP A 220 -3.31 8.34 3.30
C ASP A 220 -4.07 7.00 3.27
N PRO A 221 -5.32 6.98 2.74
CA PRO A 221 -6.24 5.85 2.86
C PRO A 221 -5.74 4.55 2.21
N MET A 222 -4.88 4.65 1.19
CA MET A 222 -4.31 3.48 0.51
C MET A 222 -3.18 2.83 1.32
N TYR A 223 -2.35 3.64 2.00
CA TYR A 223 -1.33 3.14 2.91
C TYR A 223 -1.98 2.47 4.12
N LEU A 224 -3.00 3.11 4.71
CA LEU A 224 -3.80 2.52 5.79
C LEU A 224 -4.52 1.25 5.33
N GLY A 225 -5.16 1.28 4.16
CA GLY A 225 -5.85 0.12 3.62
C GLY A 225 -4.91 -1.07 3.41
N SER A 226 -3.72 -0.82 2.87
CA SER A 226 -2.67 -1.84 2.73
C SER A 226 -2.21 -2.39 4.08
N ALA A 227 -1.95 -1.54 5.08
CA ALA A 227 -1.60 -1.98 6.43
C ALA A 227 -2.67 -2.91 7.03
N LEU A 228 -3.95 -2.53 6.95
CA LEU A 228 -5.08 -3.34 7.44
C LEU A 228 -5.16 -4.70 6.74
N MET A 229 -4.91 -4.76 5.42
CA MET A 229 -4.86 -6.02 4.68
C MET A 229 -3.72 -6.93 5.16
N HIS A 230 -2.54 -6.38 5.45
CA HIS A 230 -1.41 -7.16 5.97
C HIS A 230 -1.67 -7.67 7.40
N PHE A 231 -2.25 -6.85 8.27
CA PHE A 231 -2.72 -7.30 9.58
C PHE A 231 -3.80 -8.37 9.46
N GLY A 232 -4.77 -8.17 8.57
CA GLY A 232 -5.85 -9.12 8.31
C GLY A 232 -5.31 -10.49 7.87
N TYR A 233 -4.37 -10.49 6.92
CA TYR A 233 -3.71 -11.70 6.44
C TYR A 233 -2.89 -12.39 7.54
N ALA A 234 -2.16 -11.62 8.36
CA ALA A 234 -1.40 -12.17 9.48
C ALA A 234 -2.29 -12.86 10.52
N LEU A 235 -3.43 -12.27 10.88
CA LEU A 235 -4.40 -12.87 11.80
C LEU A 235 -5.07 -14.10 11.19
N TRP A 236 -5.45 -14.03 9.91
CA TRP A 236 -6.04 -15.16 9.18
C TRP A 236 -5.10 -16.37 9.18
N CYS A 237 -3.83 -16.14 8.86
CA CYS A 237 -2.78 -17.17 8.87
C CYS A 237 -2.29 -17.53 10.28
N ARG A 238 -2.74 -16.83 11.33
CA ARG A 238 -2.27 -16.99 12.71
C ARG A 238 -0.74 -16.92 12.79
N SER A 239 -0.15 -15.91 12.17
CA SER A 239 1.30 -15.78 12.02
C SER A 239 1.84 -14.60 12.84
N SER A 240 2.64 -14.89 13.87
CA SER A 240 3.40 -13.89 14.62
C SER A 240 4.37 -13.12 13.73
N THR A 241 5.06 -13.82 12.82
CA THR A 241 5.93 -13.18 11.84
C THR A 241 5.14 -12.25 10.92
N GLY A 242 3.95 -12.68 10.48
CA GLY A 242 3.05 -11.81 9.71
C GLY A 242 2.68 -10.53 10.44
N LEU A 243 2.40 -10.61 11.74
CA LEU A 243 2.10 -9.43 12.55
C LEU A 243 3.29 -8.49 12.67
N VAL A 244 4.50 -9.04 12.88
CA VAL A 244 5.73 -8.23 12.92
C VAL A 244 5.95 -7.55 11.56
N LEU A 245 5.82 -8.27 10.45
CA LEU A 245 5.96 -7.70 9.11
C LEU A 245 4.90 -6.62 8.84
N ALA A 246 3.66 -6.80 9.29
CA ALA A 246 2.59 -5.81 9.17
C ALA A 246 2.88 -4.54 9.99
N VAL A 247 3.42 -4.67 11.21
CA VAL A 247 3.87 -3.53 12.02
C VAL A 247 5.02 -2.79 11.33
N VAL A 248 6.05 -3.50 10.86
CA VAL A 248 7.18 -2.90 10.16
C VAL A 248 6.71 -2.17 8.90
N LEU A 249 5.84 -2.78 8.11
CA LEU A 249 5.25 -2.17 6.92
C LEU A 249 4.46 -0.91 7.26
N SER A 250 3.67 -0.93 8.33
CA SER A 250 2.89 0.24 8.78
C SER A 250 3.80 1.40 9.20
N LEU A 251 4.89 1.11 9.92
CA LEU A 251 5.88 2.12 10.32
C LEU A 251 6.60 2.71 9.11
N VAL A 252 7.03 1.86 8.18
CA VAL A 252 7.70 2.27 6.94
C VAL A 252 6.77 3.14 6.09
N TYR A 253 5.49 2.79 5.96
CA TYR A 253 4.50 3.60 5.27
C TYR A 253 4.27 4.93 5.96
N TRP A 254 4.13 4.96 7.28
CA TRP A 254 3.97 6.20 8.01
C TRP A 254 5.17 7.15 7.81
N VAL A 255 6.40 6.62 7.86
CA VAL A 255 7.61 7.40 7.58
C VAL A 255 7.63 7.90 6.13
N ALA A 256 7.36 7.03 5.17
CA ALA A 256 7.37 7.37 3.75
C ALA A 256 6.32 8.44 3.43
N ALA A 257 5.08 8.25 3.88
CA ALA A 257 3.98 9.18 3.65
C ALA A 257 4.24 10.52 4.34
N ARG A 258 4.41 10.52 5.67
CA ARG A 258 4.43 11.75 6.47
C ARG A 258 5.73 12.56 6.34
N LEU A 259 6.86 11.89 6.22
CA LEU A 259 8.17 12.57 6.26
C LEU A 259 8.76 12.81 4.87
N ILE A 260 8.37 12.04 3.86
CA ILE A 260 9.00 12.08 2.54
C ILE A 260 8.02 12.56 1.46
N GLU A 261 6.86 11.91 1.34
CA GLU A 261 5.91 12.11 0.25
C GLU A 261 5.07 13.38 0.46
N GLU A 262 4.32 13.46 1.56
CA GLU A 262 3.39 14.56 1.86
C GLU A 262 4.05 15.96 1.81
N PRO A 263 5.19 16.22 2.47
CA PRO A 263 5.78 17.56 2.47
C PRO A 263 6.18 18.03 1.06
N PHE A 264 6.64 17.09 0.22
CA PHE A 264 7.06 17.40 -1.13
C PHE A 264 5.88 17.59 -2.07
N MET A 265 4.88 16.71 -1.95
CA MET A 265 3.64 16.81 -2.71
C MET A 265 2.92 18.14 -2.41
N TYR A 266 2.78 18.52 -1.14
CA TYR A 266 2.14 19.79 -0.80
C TYR A 266 2.90 21.01 -1.32
N LYS A 267 4.24 20.97 -1.29
CA LYS A 267 5.06 22.03 -1.89
C LYS A 267 4.78 22.16 -3.40
N LEU A 268 4.77 21.05 -4.13
CA LEU A 268 4.49 21.02 -5.57
C LEU A 268 3.09 21.56 -5.88
N TYR A 269 2.08 21.13 -5.13
CA TYR A 269 0.70 21.62 -5.31
C TYR A 269 0.56 23.10 -4.94
N ALA A 270 1.24 23.59 -3.90
CA ALA A 270 1.21 25.01 -3.54
C ALA A 270 1.84 25.90 -4.63
N GLU A 271 2.93 25.46 -5.25
CA GLU A 271 3.54 26.14 -6.40
C GLU A 271 2.59 26.15 -7.61
N GLU A 272 1.94 25.04 -7.92
CA GLU A 272 1.00 24.96 -9.03
C GLU A 272 -0.26 25.80 -8.79
N PHE A 273 -0.83 25.79 -7.58
CA PHE A 273 -1.98 26.62 -7.23
C PHE A 273 -1.64 28.11 -7.25
N ARG A 274 -0.42 28.50 -6.83
CA ARG A 274 0.07 29.86 -7.02
C ARG A 274 0.12 30.24 -8.49
N ARG A 275 0.64 29.36 -9.36
CA ARG A 275 0.70 29.59 -10.82
C ARG A 275 -0.70 29.73 -11.44
N ARG A 276 -1.70 29.06 -10.89
CA ARG A 276 -3.11 29.12 -11.34
C ARG A 276 -3.94 30.23 -10.68
N GLY A 277 -3.39 31.00 -9.73
CA GLY A 277 -4.13 32.02 -9.00
C GLY A 277 -5.16 31.48 -7.99
N MET A 278 -4.99 30.25 -7.51
CA MET A 278 -5.91 29.58 -6.58
C MET A 278 -5.48 29.80 -5.11
N GLU A 279 -5.57 31.03 -4.62
CA GLU A 279 -5.02 31.43 -3.30
C GLU A 279 -5.62 30.65 -2.12
N GLN A 280 -6.94 30.45 -2.10
CA GLN A 280 -7.62 29.70 -1.03
C GLN A 280 -7.11 28.26 -0.89
N GLN A 281 -6.87 27.57 -2.00
CA GLN A 281 -6.32 26.21 -1.97
C GLN A 281 -4.85 26.20 -1.56
N ARG A 282 -4.09 27.24 -1.92
CA ARG A 282 -2.69 27.40 -1.49
C ARG A 282 -2.59 27.56 0.03
N GLU A 283 -3.39 28.44 0.62
CA GLU A 283 -3.40 28.70 2.07
C GLU A 283 -3.74 27.44 2.87
N HIS A 284 -4.74 26.68 2.41
CA HIS A 284 -5.10 25.39 3.02
C HIS A 284 -3.93 24.38 3.00
N LEU A 285 -3.15 24.34 1.93
CA LEU A 285 -1.95 23.50 1.83
C LEU A 285 -0.82 23.97 2.72
N GLU A 286 -0.57 25.27 2.80
CA GLU A 286 0.47 25.85 3.66
C GLU A 286 0.19 25.52 5.14
N HIS A 287 -1.06 25.64 5.58
CA HIS A 287 -1.48 25.21 6.92
C HIS A 287 -1.24 23.70 7.16
N SER A 288 -1.51 22.86 6.17
CA SER A 288 -1.28 21.41 6.25
C SER A 288 0.21 21.07 6.39
N VAL A 289 1.08 21.80 5.69
CA VAL A 289 2.55 21.65 5.78
C VAL A 289 3.05 22.02 7.18
N ASP A 290 2.50 23.06 7.79
CA ASP A 290 2.93 23.50 9.12
C ASP A 290 2.56 22.50 10.22
N ILE A 291 1.39 21.86 10.12
CA ILE A 291 1.01 20.75 11.01
C ILE A 291 2.03 19.60 10.92
N ILE A 292 2.46 19.24 9.71
CA ILE A 292 3.42 18.15 9.50
C ILE A 292 4.81 18.53 10.01
N ARG A 293 5.25 19.78 9.80
CA ARG A 293 6.52 20.28 10.36
C ARG A 293 6.51 20.22 11.88
N SER A 294 5.42 20.61 12.52
CA SER A 294 5.25 20.52 13.98
C SER A 294 5.35 19.07 14.47
N THR A 295 4.67 18.15 13.79
CA THR A 295 4.72 16.72 14.10
C THR A 295 6.14 16.16 13.94
N THR A 296 6.84 16.54 12.86
CA THR A 296 8.22 16.13 12.59
C THR A 296 9.19 16.68 13.63
N ALA A 297 8.98 17.93 14.07
CA ALA A 297 9.77 18.53 15.14
C ALA A 297 9.58 17.79 16.46
N CYS A 298 8.35 17.38 16.79
CA CYS A 298 8.05 16.57 17.97
C CYS A 298 8.75 15.21 17.94
N VAL A 299 8.74 14.52 16.80
CA VAL A 299 9.45 13.23 16.62
C VAL A 299 10.96 13.40 16.73
N LYS A 300 11.51 14.48 16.14
CA LYS A 300 12.94 14.80 16.25
C LYS A 300 13.33 15.09 17.70
N MET A 301 12.50 15.84 18.43
CA MET A 301 12.69 16.10 19.87
C MET A 301 12.61 14.82 20.69
N ALA A 302 11.65 13.94 20.43
CA ALA A 302 11.50 12.65 21.10
C ALA A 302 12.68 11.72 20.84
N SER A 303 13.20 11.69 19.60
CA SER A 303 14.41 10.93 19.25
C SER A 303 15.66 11.46 19.96
N VAL A 304 15.84 12.78 20.03
CA VAL A 304 16.94 13.41 20.79
C VAL A 304 16.81 13.12 22.29
N HIS A 305 15.59 13.12 22.82
CA HIS A 305 15.33 12.83 24.24
C HIS A 305 15.53 11.35 24.58
N ALA A 306 15.18 10.43 23.67
CA ALA A 306 15.45 9.00 23.79
C ALA A 306 16.96 8.71 23.72
N SER A 307 17.68 9.37 22.82
CA SER A 307 19.14 9.26 22.71
C SER A 307 19.86 9.72 23.98
N LYS A 308 19.42 10.84 24.59
CA LYS A 308 19.96 11.34 25.87
C LYS A 308 19.64 10.48 27.10
N LYS A 309 18.63 9.60 27.04
CA LYS A 309 18.30 8.67 28.13
C LYS A 309 19.02 7.32 28.03
N CYS A 310 19.65 7.03 26.88
CA CYS A 310 20.44 5.81 26.66
C CYS A 310 21.96 6.03 26.82
N THR A 311 22.40 7.24 27.14
CA THR A 311 23.77 7.60 27.56
C THR A 311 23.80 7.90 29.04
#